data_AF-A0A941PH20-F1
#
_entry.id   AF-A0A941PH20-F1
#
_cell.length_a   1.000
_cell.length_b   1.000
_cell.length_c   1.000
_cell.angle_alpha   90.00
_cell.angle_beta   90.00
_cell.angle_gamma   90.00
#
_symmetry.space_group_name_H-M   'P 1'
#
loop_
_entity.id
_entity.type
_entity.pdbx_description
1 polymer ?
#
loop_
_entity_poly.entity_id
_entity_poly.type
_entity_poly.pdbx_seq_one_letter_code
_entity_poly.pdbx_strand_id
1 'polypeptide(L)'
;MGAQMVIQPDTETLLAVVLGAALATAGGFSERQFERLVQRREKERSAALLFGELLNAMRLIVTLAGEARGRGDPYGPITLRFVRGARREVEIYDRNRETLLDLRDPNVRARISVLVARLSFSLDGVLDAHGEIAAAEPNLRTLPADDPSRAEIEAHLAMCKESRRTAFDFALESSREITPLLEQLAPLARQNFGIAEAVVREQ
;
A
#
# COMPACT_ATOMS: atom_id res chain seq x y z
N MET A 1 -35.62 41.44 60.52
CA MET A 1 -34.20 41.61 60.90
C MET A 1 -33.48 40.32 60.58
N GLY A 2 -32.89 40.21 59.39
CA GLY A 2 -32.14 39.04 58.95
C GLY A 2 -30.65 39.33 59.05
N ALA A 3 -29.94 38.58 59.89
CA ALA A 3 -28.48 38.66 59.96
C ALA A 3 -27.89 37.98 58.73
N GLN A 4 -27.35 38.77 57.80
CA GLN A 4 -26.48 38.27 56.74
C GLN A 4 -25.19 37.78 57.38
N MET A 5 -25.07 36.45 57.51
CA MET A 5 -23.83 35.80 57.88
C MET A 5 -22.91 35.83 56.66
N VAL A 6 -22.05 36.85 56.60
CA VAL A 6 -20.98 36.94 55.60
C VAL A 6 -19.92 35.92 56.00
N ILE A 7 -19.94 34.75 55.35
CA ILE A 7 -18.85 33.78 55.44
C ILE A 7 -17.63 34.45 54.77
N GLN A 8 -16.72 35.01 55.55
CA GLN A 8 -15.39 35.35 55.06
C GLN A 8 -14.61 34.04 54.95
N PRO A 9 -14.26 33.57 53.73
CA PRO A 9 -13.45 32.37 53.61
C PRO A 9 -12.05 32.66 54.13
N ASP A 10 -11.59 31.86 55.10
CA ASP A 10 -10.22 31.91 55.57
C ASP A 10 -9.27 31.70 54.38
N THR A 11 -8.14 32.43 54.36
CA THR A 11 -7.17 32.40 53.26
C THR A 11 -6.69 30.98 52.94
N GLU A 12 -6.63 30.11 53.95
CA GLU A 12 -6.31 28.68 53.83
C GLU A 12 -7.35 27.91 53.00
N THR A 13 -8.64 28.23 53.15
CA THR A 13 -9.73 27.61 52.41
C THR A 13 -9.67 28.01 50.93
N LEU A 14 -9.41 29.28 50.66
CA LEU A 14 -9.24 29.80 49.29
C LEU A 14 -8.03 29.16 48.60
N LEU A 15 -6.91 29.04 49.30
CA LEU A 15 -5.68 28.44 48.78
C LEU A 15 -5.84 26.94 48.52
N ALA A 16 -6.55 26.22 49.40
CA ALA A 16 -6.87 24.80 49.21
C ALA A 16 -7.78 24.57 47.98
N VAL A 17 -8.80 25.41 47.76
CA VAL A 17 -9.68 25.32 46.58
C VAL A 17 -8.90 25.59 45.29
N VAL A 18 -8.03 26.62 45.29
CA VAL A 18 -7.19 26.93 44.11
C VAL A 18 -6.21 25.79 43.80
N LEU A 19 -5.55 25.22 44.81
CA LEU A 19 -4.68 24.06 44.63
C LEU A 19 -5.44 22.83 44.15
N GLY A 20 -6.62 22.55 44.70
CA GLY A 20 -7.48 21.45 44.27
C GLY A 20 -7.92 21.59 42.81
N ALA A 21 -8.33 22.79 42.41
CA ALA A 21 -8.68 23.11 41.02
C ALA A 21 -7.46 22.98 40.09
N ALA A 22 -6.30 23.50 40.49
CA ALA A 22 -5.06 23.40 39.72
C ALA A 22 -4.60 21.94 39.52
N LEU A 23 -4.66 21.12 40.57
CA LEU A 23 -4.32 19.69 40.52
C LEU A 23 -5.30 18.90 39.64
N ALA A 24 -6.61 19.15 39.75
CA ALA A 24 -7.61 18.53 38.90
C ALA A 24 -7.40 18.88 37.41
N THR A 25 -7.05 20.14 37.13
CA THR A 25 -6.80 20.61 35.76
C THR A 25 -5.49 20.05 35.20
N ALA A 26 -4.43 20.00 36.01
CA ALA A 26 -3.16 19.40 35.64
C ALA A 26 -3.29 17.89 35.38
N GLY A 27 -3.98 17.16 36.26
CA GLY A 27 -4.25 15.73 36.08
C GLY A 27 -5.02 15.44 34.80
N GLY A 28 -6.13 16.16 34.56
CA GLY A 28 -6.93 16.01 33.35
C GLY A 28 -6.22 16.46 32.06
N PHE A 29 -5.22 17.33 32.14
CA PHE A 29 -4.38 17.69 31.00
C PHE A 29 -3.33 16.61 30.72
N SER A 30 -2.64 16.12 31.75
CA SER A 30 -1.62 15.06 31.64
C SER A 30 -2.21 13.77 31.10
N GLU A 31 -3.40 13.39 31.55
CA GLU A 31 -4.13 12.20 31.06
C GLU A 31 -4.41 12.31 29.56
N ARG A 32 -4.97 13.45 29.12
CA ARG A 32 -5.24 13.70 27.69
C ARG A 32 -3.98 13.69 26.82
N GLN A 33 -2.85 14.19 27.34
CA GLN A 33 -1.59 14.14 26.60
C GLN A 33 -1.09 12.70 26.47
N PHE A 34 -1.15 11.93 27.55
CA PHE A 34 -0.74 10.53 27.54
C PHE A 34 -1.61 9.69 26.60
N GLU A 35 -2.93 9.86 26.65
CA GLU A 35 -3.88 9.20 25.77
C GLU A 35 -3.58 9.48 24.29
N ARG A 36 -3.36 10.76 23.93
CA ARG A 36 -2.99 11.14 22.55
C ARG A 36 -1.69 10.50 22.09
N LEU A 37 -0.71 10.36 22.98
CA LEU A 37 0.57 9.72 22.65
C LEU A 37 0.40 8.22 22.41
N VAL A 38 -0.41 7.54 23.22
CA VAL A 38 -0.74 6.11 23.06
C VAL A 38 -1.50 5.89 21.77
N GLN A 39 -2.60 6.63 21.55
CA GLN A 39 -3.41 6.53 20.33
C GLN A 39 -2.58 6.78 19.06
N ARG A 40 -1.68 7.77 19.07
CA ARG A 40 -0.78 8.01 17.93
C ARG A 40 0.16 6.84 17.65
N ARG A 41 0.67 6.17 18.67
CA ARG A 41 1.53 4.99 18.50
C ARG A 41 0.75 3.80 17.97
N GLU A 42 -0.48 3.61 18.44
CA GLU A 42 -1.35 2.53 17.97
C GLU A 42 -1.76 2.72 16.51
N LYS A 43 -2.10 3.95 16.11
CA LYS A 43 -2.39 4.30 14.71
C LYS A 43 -1.19 4.06 13.80
N GLU A 44 -0.02 4.53 14.19
CA GLU A 44 1.22 4.32 13.42
C GLU A 44 1.55 2.84 13.27
N ARG A 45 1.42 2.05 14.34
CA ARG A 45 1.62 0.60 14.30
C ARG A 45 0.62 -0.07 13.35
N SER A 46 -0.66 0.31 13.44
CA SER A 46 -1.73 -0.27 12.61
C SER A 46 -1.52 0.06 11.13
N ALA A 47 -1.13 1.30 10.82
CA ALA A 47 -0.75 1.71 9.48
C ALA A 47 0.46 0.93 8.97
N ALA A 48 1.52 0.79 9.78
CA ALA A 48 2.71 0.05 9.40
C ALA A 48 2.42 -1.43 9.13
N LEU A 49 1.53 -2.04 9.91
CA LEU A 49 1.07 -3.41 9.70
C LEU A 49 0.30 -3.54 8.38
N LEU A 50 -0.71 -2.69 8.17
CA LEU A 50 -1.52 -2.69 6.95
C LEU A 50 -0.66 -2.53 5.68
N PHE A 51 0.19 -1.50 5.63
CA PHE A 51 1.03 -1.27 4.46
C PHE A 51 2.12 -2.32 4.31
N GLY A 52 2.64 -2.86 5.41
CA GLY A 52 3.60 -3.97 5.37
C GLY A 52 2.98 -5.23 4.76
N GLU A 53 1.75 -5.57 5.14
CA GLU A 53 1.03 -6.73 4.58
C GLU A 53 0.68 -6.52 3.10
N LEU A 54 0.16 -5.34 2.73
CA LEU A 54 -0.17 -5.02 1.34
C LEU A 54 1.06 -5.06 0.42
N LEU A 55 2.14 -4.42 0.85
CA LEU A 55 3.39 -4.42 0.09
C LEU A 55 3.96 -5.84 -0.05
N ASN A 56 3.95 -6.62 1.03
CA ASN A 56 4.43 -8.00 0.97
C ASN A 56 3.56 -8.87 0.04
N ALA A 57 2.24 -8.72 0.08
CA ALA A 57 1.32 -9.40 -0.83
C ALA A 57 1.59 -9.04 -2.29
N MET A 58 1.71 -7.74 -2.61
CA MET A 58 2.09 -7.26 -3.95
C MET A 58 3.41 -7.89 -4.42
N ARG A 59 4.45 -7.86 -3.57
CA ARG A 59 5.77 -8.45 -3.86
C ARG A 59 5.67 -9.93 -4.19
N LEU A 60 4.98 -10.71 -3.36
CA LEU A 60 4.84 -12.15 -3.53
C LEU A 60 4.07 -12.48 -4.81
N ILE A 61 2.94 -11.81 -5.05
CA ILE A 61 2.10 -12.06 -6.24
C ILE A 61 2.87 -11.72 -7.53
N VAL A 62 3.58 -10.59 -7.57
CA VAL A 62 4.39 -10.19 -8.74
C VAL A 62 5.54 -11.18 -8.96
N THR A 63 6.17 -11.66 -7.89
CA THR A 63 7.21 -12.69 -7.97
C THR A 63 6.67 -14.00 -8.55
N LEU A 64 5.52 -14.47 -8.04
CA LEU A 64 4.82 -15.64 -8.55
C LEU A 64 4.38 -15.47 -10.01
N ALA A 65 3.98 -14.27 -10.42
CA ALA A 65 3.72 -13.96 -11.81
C ALA A 65 4.99 -14.14 -12.67
N GLY A 66 6.14 -13.65 -12.19
CA GLY A 66 7.43 -13.81 -12.88
C GLY A 66 7.84 -15.26 -13.03
N GLU A 67 7.63 -16.06 -11.99
CA GLU A 67 7.86 -17.50 -12.05
C GLU A 67 6.91 -18.22 -13.02
N ALA A 68 5.62 -17.87 -13.00
CA ALA A 68 4.63 -18.42 -13.92
C ALA A 68 4.96 -18.07 -15.38
N ARG A 69 5.40 -16.83 -15.63
CA ARG A 69 5.85 -16.38 -16.96
C ARG A 69 7.03 -17.20 -17.49
N GLY A 70 7.90 -17.69 -16.61
CA GLY A 70 9.02 -18.57 -16.98
C GLY A 70 8.62 -20.01 -17.33
N ARG A 71 7.36 -20.41 -17.07
CA ARG A 71 6.87 -21.78 -17.25
C ARG A 71 5.67 -21.80 -18.22
N GLY A 72 5.85 -22.34 -19.42
CA GLY A 72 4.75 -22.49 -20.39
C GLY A 72 4.50 -21.22 -21.20
N ASP A 73 3.23 -20.84 -21.41
CA ASP A 73 2.85 -19.59 -22.10
C ASP A 73 3.17 -18.38 -21.19
N PRO A 74 4.14 -17.51 -21.57
CA PRO A 74 4.59 -16.40 -20.75
C PRO A 74 3.46 -15.48 -20.28
N TYR A 75 2.42 -15.30 -21.10
CA TYR A 75 1.28 -14.45 -20.77
C TYR A 75 -0.03 -15.24 -20.82
N GLY A 76 0.04 -16.52 -20.45
CA GLY A 76 -1.11 -17.38 -20.33
C GLY A 76 -2.05 -16.99 -19.18
N PRO A 77 -3.15 -17.74 -19.01
CA PRO A 77 -4.19 -17.41 -18.04
C PRO A 77 -3.69 -17.38 -16.58
N ILE A 78 -2.70 -18.20 -16.22
CA ILE A 78 -2.13 -18.25 -14.87
C ILE A 78 -1.33 -16.98 -14.57
N THR A 79 -0.37 -16.62 -15.44
CA THR A 79 0.43 -15.40 -15.28
C THR A 79 -0.48 -14.17 -15.17
N LEU A 80 -1.45 -14.04 -16.08
CA LEU A 80 -2.37 -12.90 -16.06
C LEU A 80 -3.31 -12.91 -14.85
N ARG A 81 -3.60 -14.08 -14.25
CA ARG A 81 -4.35 -14.14 -13.00
C ARG A 81 -3.54 -13.54 -11.85
N PHE A 82 -2.23 -13.82 -11.78
CA PHE A 82 -1.36 -13.18 -10.79
C PHE A 82 -1.22 -11.67 -11.04
N VAL A 83 -1.04 -11.23 -12.29
CA VAL A 83 -0.99 -9.78 -12.62
C VAL A 83 -2.27 -9.06 -12.16
N ARG A 84 -3.45 -9.63 -12.44
CA ARG A 84 -4.73 -9.08 -11.94
C ARG A 84 -4.83 -9.14 -10.42
N GLY A 85 -4.26 -10.17 -9.79
CA GLY A 85 -4.17 -10.28 -8.33
C GLY A 85 -3.37 -9.12 -7.73
N ALA A 86 -2.17 -8.87 -8.26
CA ALA A 86 -1.32 -7.75 -7.83
C ALA A 86 -2.04 -6.40 -8.04
N ARG A 87 -2.78 -6.25 -9.15
CA ARG A 87 -3.55 -5.03 -9.42
C ARG A 87 -4.64 -4.77 -8.39
N ARG A 88 -5.31 -5.81 -7.90
CA ARG A 88 -6.29 -5.69 -6.81
C ARG A 88 -5.66 -5.23 -5.50
N GLU A 89 -4.45 -5.67 -5.19
CA GLU A 89 -3.72 -5.18 -4.01
C GLU A 89 -3.40 -3.68 -4.12
N VAL A 90 -3.07 -3.18 -5.32
CA VAL A 90 -2.93 -1.74 -5.58
C VAL A 90 -4.25 -1.01 -5.31
N GLU A 91 -5.40 -1.56 -5.72
CA GLU A 91 -6.70 -0.95 -5.42
C GLU A 91 -7.05 -0.96 -3.93
N ILE A 92 -6.61 -1.97 -3.18
CA ILE A 92 -6.74 -1.99 -1.72
C ILE A 92 -5.87 -0.89 -1.11
N TYR A 93 -4.65 -0.71 -1.60
CA TYR A 93 -3.80 0.41 -1.20
C TYR A 93 -4.49 1.76 -1.45
N ASP A 94 -5.03 2.00 -2.64
CA ASP A 94 -5.64 3.29 -2.99
C ASP A 94 -6.82 3.64 -2.06
N ARG A 95 -7.64 2.64 -1.71
CA ARG A 95 -8.76 2.80 -0.76
C ARG A 95 -8.31 3.11 0.67
N ASN A 96 -7.11 2.70 1.06
CA ASN A 96 -6.57 2.89 2.40
C ASN A 96 -5.45 3.96 2.45
N ARG A 97 -5.24 4.70 1.35
CA ARG A 97 -4.10 5.62 1.21
C ARG A 97 -4.07 6.70 2.28
N GLU A 98 -5.22 7.13 2.80
CA GLU A 98 -5.28 8.15 3.87
C GLU A 98 -4.63 7.66 5.17
N THR A 99 -4.74 6.36 5.48
CA THR A 99 -4.08 5.73 6.64
C THR A 99 -2.56 5.84 6.56
N LEU A 100 -1.99 6.09 5.38
CA LEU A 100 -0.56 6.33 5.23
C LEU A 100 -0.09 7.55 6.03
N LEU A 101 -0.97 8.53 6.26
CA LEU A 101 -0.68 9.74 7.04
C LEU A 101 -0.41 9.45 8.52
N ASP A 102 -0.84 8.29 9.02
CA ASP A 102 -0.56 7.86 10.40
C ASP A 102 0.90 7.38 10.58
N LEU A 103 1.63 7.09 9.49
CA LEU A 103 3.08 6.86 9.55
C LEU A 103 3.81 8.19 9.76
N ARG A 104 4.69 8.29 10.76
CA ARG A 104 5.36 9.57 11.07
C ARG A 104 6.39 9.99 10.02
N ASP A 105 7.16 9.04 9.50
CA ASP A 105 8.27 9.35 8.57
C ASP A 105 7.75 9.73 7.17
N PRO A 106 7.90 11.01 6.74
CA PRO A 106 7.49 11.44 5.40
C PRO A 106 8.21 10.72 4.27
N ASN A 107 9.45 10.30 4.48
CA ASN A 107 10.24 9.61 3.45
C ASN A 107 9.68 8.21 3.18
N VAL A 108 9.29 7.48 4.23
CA VAL A 108 8.63 6.18 4.11
C VAL A 108 7.31 6.33 3.34
N ARG A 109 6.48 7.30 3.72
CA ARG A 109 5.20 7.56 3.02
C ARG A 109 5.41 7.87 1.53
N ALA A 110 6.36 8.74 1.21
CA ALA A 110 6.64 9.13 -0.17
C ALA A 110 7.15 7.94 -1.00
N ARG A 111 8.06 7.13 -0.44
CA ARG A 111 8.59 5.94 -1.11
C ARG A 111 7.52 4.89 -1.35
N ILE A 112 6.65 4.62 -0.37
CA ILE A 112 5.50 3.72 -0.55
C ILE A 112 4.61 4.24 -1.68
N SER A 113 4.24 5.53 -1.65
CA SER A 113 3.37 6.13 -2.66
C SER A 113 3.94 6.03 -4.07
N VAL A 114 5.22 6.37 -4.24
CA VAL A 114 5.90 6.29 -5.54
C VAL A 114 6.00 4.85 -6.02
N LEU A 115 6.33 3.92 -5.13
CA LEU A 115 6.49 2.51 -5.48
C LEU A 115 5.17 1.89 -5.93
N VAL A 116 4.08 2.12 -5.18
CA VAL A 116 2.76 1.60 -5.54
C VAL A 116 2.26 2.25 -6.83
N ALA A 117 2.54 3.54 -7.07
CA ALA A 117 2.22 4.19 -8.34
C ALA A 117 2.96 3.54 -9.53
N ARG A 118 4.26 3.27 -9.41
CA ARG A 118 5.04 2.56 -10.44
C ARG A 118 4.46 1.18 -10.73
N LEU A 119 4.15 0.42 -9.67
CA LEU A 119 3.52 -0.89 -9.80
C LEU A 119 2.17 -0.78 -10.50
N SER A 120 1.32 0.16 -10.10
CA SER A 120 0.02 0.42 -10.73
C SER A 120 0.16 0.62 -12.25
N PHE A 121 0.99 1.57 -12.67
CA PHE A 121 1.19 1.85 -14.10
C PHE A 121 1.78 0.66 -14.87
N SER A 122 2.71 -0.06 -14.26
CA SER A 122 3.32 -1.23 -14.89
C SER A 122 2.33 -2.39 -15.06
N LEU A 123 1.47 -2.63 -14.07
CA LEU A 123 0.46 -3.69 -14.12
C LEU A 123 -0.65 -3.34 -15.11
N ASP A 124 -1.10 -2.08 -15.13
CA ASP A 124 -2.06 -1.58 -16.12
C ASP A 124 -1.48 -1.72 -17.54
N GLY A 125 -0.23 -1.31 -17.75
CA GLY A 125 0.45 -1.47 -19.04
C GLY A 125 0.55 -2.92 -19.52
N VAL A 126 0.72 -3.90 -18.62
CA VAL A 126 0.68 -5.32 -18.99
C VAL A 126 -0.73 -5.75 -19.42
N LEU A 127 -1.75 -5.34 -18.68
CA LEU A 127 -3.14 -5.75 -18.92
C LEU A 127 -3.71 -5.11 -20.18
N ASP A 128 -3.45 -3.81 -20.39
CA ASP A 128 -3.90 -3.05 -21.56
C ASP A 128 -3.26 -3.60 -22.84
N ALA A 129 -1.92 -3.73 -22.85
CA ALA A 129 -1.23 -4.29 -24.01
C ALA A 129 -1.65 -5.75 -24.28
N HIS A 130 -1.95 -6.54 -23.24
CA HIS A 130 -2.52 -7.87 -23.44
C HIS A 130 -3.92 -7.83 -24.07
N GLY A 131 -4.78 -6.90 -23.64
CA GLY A 131 -6.10 -6.69 -24.22
C GLY A 131 -6.04 -6.30 -25.69
N GLU A 132 -5.13 -5.39 -26.06
CA GLU A 132 -4.89 -4.98 -27.45
C GLU A 132 -4.44 -6.16 -28.32
N ILE A 133 -3.48 -6.96 -27.83
CA ILE A 133 -3.01 -8.17 -28.53
C ILE A 133 -4.18 -9.14 -28.76
N ALA A 134 -4.97 -9.40 -27.72
CA ALA A 134 -6.09 -10.33 -27.79
C ALA A 134 -7.18 -9.85 -28.78
N ALA A 135 -7.35 -8.54 -28.94
CA ALA A 135 -8.28 -7.95 -29.90
C ALA A 135 -7.74 -7.99 -31.34
N ALA A 136 -6.44 -7.80 -31.54
CA ALA A 136 -5.82 -7.72 -32.86
C ALA A 136 -5.45 -9.09 -33.47
N GLU A 137 -5.10 -10.09 -32.67
CA GLU A 137 -4.71 -11.42 -33.16
C GLU A 137 -5.78 -12.14 -34.01
N PRO A 138 -7.09 -12.11 -33.66
CA PRO A 138 -8.12 -12.71 -34.50
C PRO A 138 -8.20 -12.08 -35.89
N ASN A 139 -8.08 -10.76 -35.98
CA ASN A 139 -8.15 -10.03 -37.25
C ASN A 139 -7.00 -10.46 -38.17
N LEU A 140 -5.78 -10.58 -37.63
CA LEU A 140 -4.64 -11.04 -38.40
C LEU A 140 -4.81 -12.46 -38.97
N ARG A 141 -5.43 -13.36 -38.19
CA ARG A 141 -5.68 -14.75 -38.62
C ARG A 141 -6.70 -14.85 -39.75
N THR A 142 -7.63 -13.91 -39.83
CA THR A 142 -8.66 -13.89 -40.87
C THR A 142 -8.23 -13.23 -42.17
N LEU A 143 -7.17 -12.40 -42.13
CA LEU A 143 -6.70 -11.67 -43.31
C LEU A 143 -5.93 -12.58 -44.28
N PRO A 144 -6.14 -12.42 -45.60
CA PRO A 144 -5.29 -13.04 -46.62
C PRO A 144 -3.80 -12.71 -46.43
N ALA A 145 -2.92 -13.57 -46.96
CA ALA A 145 -1.47 -13.34 -46.88
C ALA A 145 -1.04 -12.06 -47.61
N ASP A 146 -1.76 -11.71 -48.68
CA ASP A 146 -1.41 -10.62 -49.60
C ASP A 146 -2.08 -9.29 -49.21
N ASP A 147 -2.81 -9.27 -48.10
CA ASP A 147 -3.53 -8.08 -47.65
C ASP A 147 -2.55 -7.00 -47.16
N PRO A 148 -2.60 -5.77 -47.70
CA PRO A 148 -1.66 -4.71 -47.34
C PRO A 148 -1.78 -4.29 -45.86
N SER A 149 -2.96 -4.43 -45.24
CA SER A 149 -3.19 -4.12 -43.82
C SER A 149 -2.58 -5.16 -42.88
N ARG A 150 -2.19 -6.33 -43.40
CA ARG A 150 -1.54 -7.39 -42.62
C ARG A 150 -0.24 -6.91 -41.98
N ALA A 151 0.62 -6.24 -42.78
CA ALA A 151 1.91 -5.74 -42.32
C ALA A 151 1.75 -4.68 -41.21
N GLU A 152 0.73 -3.83 -41.32
CA GLU A 152 0.41 -2.81 -40.31
C GLU A 152 -0.03 -3.46 -38.99
N ILE A 153 -0.90 -4.47 -39.04
CA ILE A 153 -1.37 -5.19 -37.86
C ILE A 153 -0.24 -6.00 -37.21
N GLU A 154 0.63 -6.62 -38.00
CA GLU A 154 1.81 -7.33 -37.50
C GLU A 154 2.78 -6.38 -36.78
N ALA A 155 3.03 -5.20 -37.34
CA ALA A 155 3.85 -4.17 -36.71
C ALA A 155 3.23 -3.68 -35.39
N HIS A 156 1.92 -3.42 -35.38
CA HIS A 156 1.20 -3.02 -34.17
C HIS A 156 1.27 -4.12 -33.08
N LEU A 157 1.00 -5.38 -33.44
CA LEU A 157 1.11 -6.51 -32.52
C LEU A 157 2.51 -6.66 -31.94
N ALA A 158 3.56 -6.45 -32.75
CA ALA A 158 4.94 -6.48 -32.28
C ALA A 158 5.19 -5.38 -31.23
N MET A 159 4.70 -4.16 -31.47
CA MET A 159 4.78 -3.06 -30.51
C MET A 159 4.04 -3.38 -29.20
N CYS A 160 2.81 -3.88 -29.26
CA CYS A 160 2.05 -4.23 -28.06
C CYS A 160 2.72 -5.37 -27.28
N LYS A 161 3.27 -6.38 -27.98
CA LYS A 161 4.02 -7.48 -27.34
C LYS A 161 5.26 -6.99 -26.61
N GLU A 162 5.98 -6.04 -27.21
CA GLU A 162 7.15 -5.42 -26.60
C GLU A 162 6.79 -4.53 -25.40
N SER A 163 5.74 -3.72 -25.54
CA SER A 163 5.21 -2.89 -24.46
C SER A 163 4.80 -3.73 -23.25
N ARG A 164 4.02 -4.80 -23.48
CA ARG A 164 3.61 -5.75 -22.44
C ARG A 164 4.82 -6.37 -21.72
N ARG A 165 5.86 -6.71 -22.46
CA ARG A 165 7.10 -7.27 -21.90
C ARG A 165 7.82 -6.27 -21.02
N THR A 166 8.05 -5.08 -21.54
CA THR A 166 8.74 -4.00 -20.81
C THR A 166 7.99 -3.62 -19.54
N ALA A 167 6.67 -3.48 -19.61
CA ALA A 167 5.83 -3.18 -18.46
C ALA A 167 5.91 -4.27 -17.38
N PHE A 168 5.89 -5.54 -17.78
CA PHE A 168 6.04 -6.66 -16.84
C PHE A 168 7.42 -6.67 -16.17
N ASP A 169 8.48 -6.48 -16.95
CA ASP A 169 9.85 -6.47 -16.42
C ASP A 169 10.05 -5.32 -15.43
N PHE A 170 9.46 -4.16 -15.72
CA PHE A 170 9.46 -3.02 -14.80
C PHE A 170 8.65 -3.27 -13.52
N ALA A 171 7.53 -4.00 -13.61
CA ALA A 171 6.76 -4.43 -12.44
C ALA A 171 7.59 -5.36 -11.53
N LEU A 172 8.30 -6.32 -12.14
CA LEU A 172 9.20 -7.23 -11.43
C LEU A 172 10.33 -6.48 -10.75
N GLU A 173 10.99 -5.57 -11.45
CA GLU A 173 12.06 -4.75 -10.90
C GLU A 173 11.56 -3.90 -9.73
N SER A 174 10.45 -3.18 -9.91
CA SER A 174 9.82 -2.37 -8.87
C SER A 174 9.49 -3.21 -7.64
N SER A 175 8.97 -4.43 -7.81
CA SER A 175 8.62 -5.30 -6.68
C SER A 175 9.82 -5.63 -5.76
N ARG A 176 11.06 -5.60 -6.28
CA ARG A 176 12.27 -5.83 -5.47
C ARG A 176 12.56 -4.67 -4.52
N GLU A 177 12.14 -3.46 -4.87
CA GLU A 177 12.26 -2.27 -4.01
C GLU A 177 11.32 -2.33 -2.78
N ILE A 178 10.39 -3.29 -2.73
CA ILE A 178 9.48 -3.48 -1.59
C ILE A 178 10.24 -3.95 -0.35
N THR A 179 11.20 -4.86 -0.49
CA THR A 179 11.94 -5.46 0.65
C THR A 179 12.53 -4.42 1.61
N PRO A 180 13.29 -3.40 1.17
CA PRO A 180 13.82 -2.40 2.09
C PRO A 180 12.73 -1.53 2.76
N LEU A 181 11.52 -1.41 2.18
CA LEU A 181 10.41 -0.75 2.86
C LEU A 181 9.80 -1.65 3.94
N LEU A 182 9.69 -2.96 3.69
CA LEU A 182 9.24 -3.92 4.71
C LEU A 182 10.16 -3.93 5.93
N GLU A 183 11.48 -3.83 5.72
CA GLU A 183 12.47 -3.71 6.80
C GLU A 183 12.27 -2.44 7.65
N GLN A 184 11.84 -1.34 7.03
CA GLN A 184 11.55 -0.08 7.73
C GLN A 184 10.21 -0.13 8.48
N LEU A 185 9.21 -0.83 7.95
CA LEU A 185 7.89 -0.97 8.58
C LEU A 185 7.88 -2.01 9.70
N ALA A 186 8.70 -3.06 9.63
CA ALA A 186 8.78 -4.14 10.61
C ALA A 186 8.91 -3.66 12.08
N PRO A 187 9.84 -2.75 12.44
CA PRO A 187 9.94 -2.27 13.82
C PRO A 187 8.71 -1.46 14.28
N LEU A 188 8.05 -0.76 13.35
CA LEU A 188 6.83 0.02 13.66
C LEU A 188 5.63 -0.92 13.89
N ALA A 189 5.48 -1.95 13.05
CA ALA A 189 4.42 -2.95 13.15
C ALA A 189 4.64 -3.93 14.32
N ARG A 190 5.90 -4.10 14.76
CA ARG A 190 6.36 -5.17 15.66
C ARG A 190 6.08 -6.56 15.09
N GLN A 191 6.31 -6.73 13.78
CA GLN A 191 6.05 -7.97 13.04
C GLN A 191 7.13 -8.19 11.97
N ASN A 192 7.41 -9.45 11.67
CA ASN A 192 8.28 -9.84 10.56
C ASN A 192 7.43 -10.22 9.34
N PHE A 193 7.58 -9.48 8.24
CA PHE A 193 6.83 -9.72 7.00
C PHE A 193 7.43 -10.84 6.13
N GLY A 194 8.64 -11.32 6.43
CA GLY A 194 9.32 -12.39 5.67
C GLY A 194 8.74 -13.79 5.88
N ILE A 195 7.87 -14.00 6.87
CA ILE A 195 7.32 -15.33 7.20
C ILE A 195 6.47 -15.89 6.04
N ALA A 196 5.71 -15.04 5.35
CA ALA A 196 4.85 -15.48 4.25
C ALA A 196 5.64 -16.09 3.08
N GLU A 197 6.89 -15.66 2.86
CA GLU A 197 7.74 -16.20 1.79
C GLU A 197 8.22 -17.62 2.10
N ALA A 198 8.44 -17.95 3.38
CA ALA A 198 8.81 -19.31 3.78
C ALA A 198 7.68 -20.31 3.52
N VAL A 199 6.44 -19.93 3.82
CA VAL A 199 5.25 -20.79 3.63
C VAL A 199 5.01 -21.13 2.16
N VAL A 200 5.24 -20.18 1.25
CA VAL A 200 5.06 -20.40 -0.19
C VAL A 200 6.14 -21.31 -0.77
N ARG A 201 7.38 -21.26 -0.26
CA ARG A 201 8.50 -22.08 -0.77
C ARG A 201 8.52 -23.52 -0.25
N GLU A 202 7.77 -23.83 0.80
CA GLU A 202 7.64 -25.19 1.35
C GLU A 202 6.57 -26.04 0.65
N GLN A 203 5.83 -25.48 -0.32
CA GLN A 203 4.82 -26.16 -1.14
C GLN A 203 5.30 -26.44 -2.56
#